data_AF-A0A7Y4GSJ1-F1
#
_entry.id   AF-A0A7Y4GSJ1-F1
#
_cell.length_a   1.000
_cell.length_b   1.000
_cell.length_c   1.000
_cell.angle_alpha   90.00
_cell.angle_beta   90.00
_cell.angle_gamma   90.00
#
_symmetry.space_group_name_H-M   'P 1'
#
loop_
_entity.id
_entity.type
_entity.pdbx_description
1 polymer ?
#
loop_
_entity_poly.entity_id
_entity_poly.type
_entity_poly.pdbx_seq_one_letter_code
_entity_poly.pdbx_strand_id
1 'polypeptide(L)'
;MAGKQTIQNHVIAYFAWRFDRPPSQFDRKTKVRDAFENDEAWEALADTFNDMLWMQQLGVKVAQSDMDDLSTIGDLTDLIAQKAGKKAKTLKGAEFAPPDEIHWPL
;
A
#
# COMPACT_ATOMS: atom_id res chain seq x y z
N MET A 1 -15.87 2.23 -5.53
CA MET A 1 -15.97 2.73 -4.14
C MET A 1 -14.76 3.61 -3.87
N ALA A 2 -14.94 4.91 -3.62
CA ALA A 2 -13.84 5.90 -3.52
C ALA A 2 -12.67 5.44 -2.63
N GLY A 3 -12.97 4.83 -1.47
CA GLY A 3 -11.94 4.35 -0.54
C GLY A 3 -10.98 3.29 -1.06
N LYS A 4 -11.42 2.41 -1.98
CA LYS A 4 -10.55 1.37 -2.54
C LYS A 4 -9.49 1.96 -3.47
N GLN A 5 -9.85 3.00 -4.23
CA GLN A 5 -8.91 3.72 -5.08
C GLN A 5 -7.89 4.49 -4.23
N THR A 6 -8.33 5.12 -3.14
CA THR A 6 -7.44 5.83 -2.22
C THR A 6 -6.42 4.90 -1.58
N ILE A 7 -6.84 3.72 -1.10
CA ILE A 7 -5.93 2.69 -0.59
C ILE A 7 -4.93 2.28 -1.66
N GLN A 8 -5.39 2.02 -2.89
CA GLN A 8 -4.51 1.67 -3.99
C GLN A 8 -3.45 2.74 -4.24
N ASN A 9 -3.84 4.02 -4.20
CA ASN A 9 -2.92 5.13 -4.39
C ASN A 9 -1.87 5.18 -3.28
N HIS A 10 -2.25 4.94 -2.01
CA HIS A 10 -1.28 4.85 -0.90
C HIS A 10 -0.29 3.69 -1.09
N VAL A 11 -0.78 2.52 -1.50
CA VAL A 11 0.07 1.34 -1.76
C VAL A 11 1.05 1.64 -2.91
N ILE A 12 0.55 2.21 -4.02
CA ILE A 12 1.39 2.62 -5.15
C ILE A 12 2.41 3.67 -4.71
N ALA A 13 2.00 4.68 -3.93
CA ALA A 13 2.89 5.74 -3.46
C ALA A 13 4.04 5.16 -2.62
N TYR A 14 3.75 4.19 -1.76
CA TYR A 14 4.78 3.50 -0.99
C TYR A 14 5.81 2.80 -1.89
N PHE A 15 5.35 2.01 -2.87
CA PHE A 15 6.27 1.30 -3.77
C PHE A 15 7.01 2.22 -4.74
N ALA A 16 6.38 3.31 -5.18
CA ALA A 16 7.01 4.35 -5.97
C ALA A 16 8.19 4.98 -5.20
N TRP A 17 7.97 5.32 -3.92
CA TRP A 17 9.03 5.82 -3.03
C TRP A 17 10.11 4.75 -2.77
N ARG A 18 9.71 3.53 -2.39
CA ARG A 18 10.64 2.44 -2.04
C ARG A 18 11.58 2.08 -3.17
N PHE A 19 11.09 2.09 -4.41
CA PHE A 19 11.86 1.66 -5.58
C PHE A 19 12.41 2.82 -6.42
N ASP A 20 12.24 4.07 -5.97
CA ASP A 20 12.62 5.28 -6.70
C ASP A 20 12.10 5.29 -8.15
N ARG A 21 10.79 5.03 -8.29
CA ARG A 21 10.11 4.94 -9.59
C ARG A 21 8.85 5.80 -9.61
N PRO A 22 8.48 6.35 -10.78
CA PRO A 22 7.27 7.15 -10.89
C PRO A 22 6.02 6.29 -10.61
N PRO A 23 5.02 6.81 -9.87
CA PRO A 23 3.77 6.11 -9.58
C PRO A 23 3.04 5.56 -10.81
N SER A 24 3.19 6.20 -11.98
CA SER A 24 2.59 5.77 -13.24
C SER A 24 3.09 4.42 -13.76
N GLN A 25 4.21 3.91 -13.24
CA GLN A 25 4.71 2.57 -13.57
C GLN A 25 4.07 1.46 -12.73
N PHE A 26 3.25 1.81 -11.76
CA PHE A 26 2.60 0.86 -10.87
C PHE A 26 1.10 0.83 -11.13
N ASP A 27 0.57 -0.38 -11.25
CA ASP A 27 -0.84 -0.65 -11.38
C ASP A 27 -1.25 -1.84 -10.51
N ARG A 28 -2.53 -2.22 -10.56
CA ARG A 28 -3.05 -3.34 -9.76
C ARG A 28 -2.37 -4.68 -10.06
N LYS A 29 -1.82 -4.87 -11.25
CA LYS A 29 -1.21 -6.12 -11.69
C LYS A 29 0.29 -6.16 -11.43
N THR A 30 0.90 -5.04 -11.00
CA THR A 30 2.32 -4.98 -10.67
C THR A 30 2.64 -5.97 -9.56
N LYS A 31 3.50 -6.94 -9.87
CA LYS A 31 4.02 -7.95 -8.95
C LYS A 31 5.14 -7.36 -8.10
N VAL A 32 4.76 -6.80 -6.96
CA VAL A 32 5.70 -6.15 -6.03
C VAL A 32 6.44 -7.16 -5.16
N ARG A 33 5.89 -8.38 -4.99
CA ARG A 33 6.54 -9.49 -4.27
C ARG A 33 7.89 -9.87 -4.87
N ASP A 34 7.99 -9.88 -6.20
CA ASP A 34 9.19 -10.29 -6.94
C ASP A 34 10.40 -9.39 -6.67
N ALA A 35 10.18 -8.21 -6.08
CA ALA A 35 11.24 -7.27 -5.71
C ALA A 35 11.85 -7.55 -4.31
N PHE A 36 11.38 -8.57 -3.61
CA PHE A 36 11.86 -8.97 -2.28
C PHE A 36 12.62 -10.30 -2.38
N GLU A 37 13.72 -10.42 -1.65
CA GLU A 37 14.66 -11.55 -1.75
C GLU A 37 14.09 -12.89 -1.26
N ASN A 38 13.27 -12.86 -0.21
CA ASN A 38 12.72 -14.05 0.44
C ASN A 38 11.34 -13.77 1.05
N ASP A 39 10.67 -14.80 1.59
CA ASP A 39 9.33 -14.71 2.22
C ASP A 39 9.36 -13.82 3.46
N GLU A 40 10.36 -13.97 4.32
CA GLU A 40 10.51 -13.17 5.54
C GLU A 40 10.56 -11.65 5.26
N ALA A 41 11.32 -11.23 4.23
CA ALA A 41 11.41 -9.82 3.84
C ALA A 41 10.09 -9.27 3.29
N TRP A 42 9.27 -10.13 2.68
CA TRP A 42 7.94 -9.75 2.20
C TRP A 42 6.92 -9.71 3.32
N GLU A 43 6.93 -10.70 4.20
CA GLU A 43 6.08 -10.73 5.38
C GLU A 43 6.34 -9.54 6.30
N ALA A 44 7.60 -9.15 6.51
CA ALA A 44 8.00 -7.97 7.28
C ALA A 44 7.45 -6.64 6.72
N LEU A 45 7.00 -6.62 5.46
CA LEU A 45 6.31 -5.46 4.89
C LEU A 45 4.98 -5.19 5.60
N ALA A 46 4.33 -6.23 6.15
CA ALA A 46 3.10 -6.07 6.93
C ALA A 46 3.31 -5.11 8.10
N ASP A 47 4.42 -5.25 8.83
CA ASP A 47 4.76 -4.38 9.96
C ASP A 47 5.03 -2.95 9.49
N THR A 48 5.77 -2.82 8.38
CA THR A 48 6.01 -1.51 7.76
C THR A 48 4.69 -0.81 7.39
N PHE A 49 3.71 -1.54 6.82
CA PHE A 49 2.40 -0.96 6.55
C PHE A 49 1.65 -0.61 7.84
N ASN A 50 1.68 -1.47 8.86
CA ASN A 50 0.99 -1.24 10.13
C ASN A 50 1.48 0.03 10.84
N ASP A 51 2.75 0.40 10.67
CA ASP A 51 3.35 1.60 11.23
C ASP A 51 2.99 2.89 10.45
N MET A 52 2.46 2.78 9.23
CA MET A 52 2.06 3.95 8.47
C MET A 52 0.83 4.64 9.05
N LEU A 53 0.88 5.97 9.11
CA LEU A 53 -0.20 6.81 9.66
C LEU A 53 -1.57 6.51 9.02
N TRP A 54 -1.61 6.28 7.70
CA TRP A 54 -2.86 6.03 6.98
C TRP A 54 -3.48 4.66 7.34
N MET A 55 -2.66 3.64 7.65
CA MET A 55 -3.12 2.35 8.15
C MET A 55 -3.64 2.46 9.59
N GLN A 56 -2.97 3.24 10.43
CA GLN A 56 -3.41 3.54 11.79
C GLN A 56 -4.74 4.32 11.80
N GLN A 57 -4.92 5.29 10.90
CA GLN A 57 -6.18 6.02 10.73
C GLN A 57 -7.35 5.10 10.33
N LEU A 58 -7.08 4.09 9.50
CA LEU A 58 -8.08 3.07 9.17
C LEU A 58 -8.29 2.07 10.32
N GLY A 59 -7.35 1.99 11.27
CA GLY A 59 -7.31 0.96 12.30
C GLY A 59 -7.18 -0.44 11.70
N VAL A 60 -6.44 -0.57 10.59
CA VAL A 60 -6.16 -1.84 9.92
C VAL A 60 -4.84 -2.40 10.45
N LYS A 61 -4.83 -3.71 10.69
CA LYS A 61 -3.60 -4.48 10.91
C LYS A 61 -3.53 -5.62 9.91
N VAL A 62 -2.43 -5.69 9.18
CA VAL A 62 -2.06 -6.81 8.31
C VAL A 62 -1.14 -7.71 9.13
N ALA A 63 -1.47 -9.00 9.25
CA ALA A 63 -0.55 -9.96 9.84
C ALA A 63 0.49 -10.37 8.80
N GLN A 64 1.69 -10.74 9.25
CA GLN A 64 2.73 -11.29 8.37
C GLN A 64 2.21 -12.47 7.55
N SER A 65 1.49 -13.40 8.18
CA SER A 65 0.85 -14.54 7.50
C SER A 65 -0.23 -14.18 6.48
N ASP A 66 -0.77 -12.95 6.51
CA ASP A 66 -1.69 -12.50 5.46
C ASP A 66 -0.95 -12.18 4.16
N MET A 67 0.38 -12.04 4.20
CA MET A 67 1.22 -11.65 3.06
C MET A 67 1.60 -12.83 2.18
N ASP A 68 1.66 -14.06 2.71
CA ASP A 68 2.13 -15.27 2.02
C ASP A 68 1.47 -15.46 0.64
N ASP A 69 0.15 -15.24 0.58
CA ASP A 69 -0.66 -15.45 -0.63
C ASP A 69 -0.75 -14.20 -1.54
N LEU A 70 -0.14 -13.07 -1.14
CA LEU A 70 -0.22 -11.81 -1.87
C LEU A 70 1.00 -11.60 -2.75
N SER A 71 0.77 -11.19 -3.99
CA SER A 71 1.86 -10.95 -4.94
C SER A 71 1.82 -9.57 -5.59
N THR A 72 0.63 -8.97 -5.68
CA THR A 72 0.42 -7.73 -6.43
C THR A 72 -0.06 -6.56 -5.57
N ILE A 73 0.06 -5.35 -6.12
CA ILE A 73 -0.58 -4.15 -5.56
C ILE A 73 -2.09 -4.33 -5.42
N GLY A 74 -2.72 -5.02 -6.38
CA GLY A 74 -4.14 -5.33 -6.34
C GLY A 74 -4.51 -6.18 -5.13
N ASP A 75 -3.71 -7.22 -4.84
CA ASP A 75 -3.95 -8.13 -3.71
C ASP A 75 -3.84 -7.39 -2.38
N LEU A 76 -2.77 -6.59 -2.21
CA LEU A 76 -2.58 -5.73 -1.02
C LEU A 76 -3.72 -4.74 -0.84
N THR A 77 -4.10 -4.05 -1.92
CA THR A 77 -5.22 -3.09 -1.91
C THR A 77 -6.51 -3.76 -1.46
N ASP A 78 -6.76 -4.97 -1.95
CA ASP A 78 -7.99 -5.70 -1.71
C ASP A 78 -8.05 -6.21 -0.28
N LEU A 79 -6.94 -6.75 0.24
CA LEU A 79 -6.81 -7.15 1.65
C LEU A 79 -7.05 -5.96 2.58
N ILE A 80 -6.38 -4.83 2.34
CA ILE A 80 -6.47 -3.65 3.19
C ILE A 80 -7.88 -3.06 3.13
N ALA A 81 -8.49 -3.00 1.93
CA ALA A 81 -9.87 -2.54 1.78
C ALA A 81 -10.88 -3.47 2.48
N GLN A 82 -10.66 -4.79 2.42
CA GLN A 82 -11.48 -5.78 3.13
C GLN A 82 -11.39 -5.58 4.65
N LYS A 83 -10.17 -5.45 5.19
CA LYS A 83 -9.95 -5.22 6.63
C LYS A 83 -10.46 -3.86 7.10
N ALA A 84 -10.33 -2.81 6.28
CA ALA A 84 -10.83 -1.47 6.59
C ALA A 84 -12.37 -1.40 6.59
N GLY A 85 -13.04 -2.22 5.77
CA GLY A 85 -14.49 -2.25 5.64
C GLY A 85 -15.07 -0.87 5.34
N LYS A 86 -15.99 -0.38 6.19
CA LYS A 86 -16.63 0.94 6.01
C LYS A 86 -15.65 2.11 6.19
N LYS A 87 -14.56 1.93 6.94
CA LYS A 87 -13.54 2.97 7.19
C LYS A 87 -12.70 3.25 5.94
N ALA A 88 -12.66 2.36 4.95
CA ALA A 88 -12.02 2.66 3.68
C ALA A 88 -12.51 3.98 3.06
N LYS A 89 -13.80 4.32 3.27
CA LYS A 89 -14.41 5.55 2.75
C LYS A 89 -14.00 6.82 3.51
N THR A 90 -13.44 6.69 4.71
CA THR A 90 -12.99 7.84 5.51
C THR A 90 -11.54 8.22 5.20
N LEU A 91 -10.81 7.34 4.50
CA LEU A 91 -9.47 7.64 4.04
C LEU A 91 -9.51 8.80 3.03
N LYS A 92 -8.63 9.78 3.25
CA LYS A 92 -8.41 10.92 2.37
C LYS A 92 -6.90 11.07 2.19
N GLY A 93 -6.49 11.71 1.10
CA GLY A 93 -5.06 11.82 0.74
C GLY A 93 -4.58 10.65 -0.12
N ALA A 94 -3.31 10.72 -0.56
CA ALA A 94 -2.75 10.05 -1.75
C ALA A 94 -3.20 10.62 -3.10
N GLU A 95 -3.40 11.93 -3.15
CA GLU A 95 -3.36 12.67 -4.41
C GLU A 95 -1.91 12.62 -4.91
N PHE A 96 -1.68 11.93 -6.02
CA PHE A 96 -0.40 12.01 -6.72
C PHE A 96 -0.28 13.44 -7.24
N ALA A 97 0.37 14.31 -6.46
CA ALA A 97 0.84 15.58 -6.98
C ALA A 97 1.80 15.28 -8.15
N PRO A 98 1.92 16.18 -9.14
CA PRO A 98 2.99 16.09 -10.12
C PRO A 98 4.35 15.92 -9.41
N PRO A 99 5.34 15.27 -10.04
CA PRO A 99 6.59 14.83 -9.42
C PRO A 99 7.36 15.91 -8.63
N ASP A 100 7.06 17.19 -8.88
CA ASP A 100 7.71 18.34 -8.27
C ASP A 100 7.18 18.71 -6.87
N GLU A 101 6.13 18.05 -6.35
CA GLU A 101 5.47 18.43 -5.08
C GLU A 101 5.32 17.31 -4.04
N ILE A 102 5.76 16.08 -4.32
CA ILE A 102 5.62 14.98 -3.36
C ILE A 102 6.77 15.02 -2.33
N HIS A 103 6.61 15.84 -1.30
CA HIS A 103 7.40 15.75 -0.06
C HIS A 103 6.64 14.92 0.97
N TRP A 104 7.11 13.70 1.23
CA TRP A 104 6.62 12.93 2.38
C TRP A 104 7.40 13.36 3.64
N PRO A 105 6.71 13.61 4.77
CA PRO A 105 7.39 13.74 6.05
C PRO A 105 7.96 12.37 6.43
N LEU A 106 9.25 12.36 6.77
CA LEU A 106 9.92 11.29 7.50
C LEU A 106 9.19 11.00 8.82
#